data_AF-A0A969JM72-F1
#
_entry.id   AF-A0A969JM72-F1
#
_cell.length_a   1.000
_cell.length_b   1.000
_cell.length_c   1.000
_cell.angle_alpha   90.00
_cell.angle_beta   90.00
_cell.angle_gamma   90.00
#
_symmetry.space_group_name_H-M   'P 1'
#
loop_
_entity.id
_entity.type
_entity.pdbx_description
1 polymer ?
#
loop_
_entity_poly.entity_id
_entity_poly.type
_entity_poly.pdbx_seq_one_letter_code
_entity_poly.pdbx_strand_id
1 'polypeptide(L)'
;RGARRGSGRRSPARFAGIAETGTLNGRLGPGEPPASTSLLPETHIAIVPADRLVKHMEDAWEGARAAAGPAPRAVNFISGPSRTGDIEQVIILGAHGPYRVHLILVGERSV
;
A
#
# COMPACT_ATOMS: atom_id res chain seq x y z
N ARG A 1 -24.07 -10.54 9.03
CA ARG A 1 -24.73 -9.36 8.43
C ARG A 1 -23.61 -8.43 7.98
N GLY A 2 -22.99 -8.63 6.83
CA GLY A 2 -23.52 -8.35 5.50
C GLY A 2 -22.59 -7.31 4.87
N ALA A 3 -21.35 -7.73 4.55
CA ALA A 3 -20.37 -6.88 3.89
C ALA A 3 -20.96 -6.48 2.52
N ARG A 4 -21.38 -5.23 2.39
CA ARG A 4 -21.89 -4.69 1.12
C ARG A 4 -20.77 -4.81 0.08
N ARG A 5 -20.97 -5.70 -0.88
CA ARG A 5 -20.21 -5.75 -2.14
C ARG A 5 -20.47 -4.44 -2.88
N GLY A 6 -19.60 -3.45 -2.69
CA GLY A 6 -19.59 -2.25 -3.49
C GLY A 6 -19.13 -2.57 -4.90
N SER A 7 -20.07 -2.84 -5.81
CA SER A 7 -19.85 -2.97 -7.25
C SER A 7 -19.76 -1.60 -7.94
N GLY A 8 -19.03 -0.67 -7.34
CA GLY A 8 -18.59 0.53 -8.02
C GLY A 8 -17.29 0.20 -8.74
N ARG A 9 -17.22 0.41 -10.05
CA ARG A 9 -15.96 0.34 -10.80
C ARG A 9 -14.98 1.31 -10.15
N ARG A 10 -14.10 0.78 -9.28
CA ARG A 10 -13.15 1.57 -8.50
C ARG A 10 -12.18 2.22 -9.48
N SER A 11 -12.11 3.55 -9.46
CA SER A 11 -11.00 4.26 -10.11
C SER A 11 -9.68 3.63 -9.63
N PRO A 12 -8.67 3.45 -10.51
CA PRO A 12 -7.40 2.83 -10.12
C PRO A 12 -6.70 3.71 -9.09
N ALA A 13 -6.99 3.40 -7.84
CA ALA A 13 -6.41 4.02 -6.68
C ALA A 13 -4.92 3.69 -6.60
N ARG A 14 -4.08 4.70 -6.35
CA ARG A 14 -2.65 4.51 -6.13
C ARG A 14 -2.34 3.48 -5.04
N PHE A 15 -3.12 3.50 -3.95
CA PHE A 15 -2.87 2.70 -2.75
C PHE A 15 -4.10 1.91 -2.28
N ALA A 16 -3.84 0.70 -1.82
CA ALA A 16 -4.76 -0.15 -1.06
C ALA A 16 -4.08 -0.66 0.21
N GLY A 17 -4.86 -0.83 1.27
CA GLY A 17 -4.40 -1.50 2.49
C GLY A 17 -4.74 -2.98 2.42
N ILE A 18 -3.88 -3.85 2.93
CA ILE A 18 -4.11 -5.29 3.03
C ILE A 18 -4.20 -5.65 4.51
N ALA A 19 -5.37 -6.10 4.95
CA ALA A 19 -5.66 -6.34 6.36
C ALA A 19 -4.86 -7.53 6.93
N GLU A 20 -4.70 -8.60 6.16
CA GLU A 20 -4.05 -9.83 6.61
C GLU A 20 -2.63 -9.62 7.15
N THR A 21 -1.84 -8.80 6.47
CA THR A 21 -0.42 -8.60 6.76
C THR A 21 -0.09 -7.19 7.24
N GLY A 22 -1.09 -6.30 7.35
CA GLY A 22 -0.85 -4.88 7.66
C GLY A 22 -0.02 -4.17 6.58
N THR A 23 -0.26 -4.50 5.31
CA THR A 23 0.58 -4.06 4.19
C THR A 23 -0.06 -2.91 3.42
N LEU A 24 0.75 -1.91 3.07
CA LEU A 24 0.41 -0.93 2.05
C LEU A 24 0.82 -1.45 0.67
N ASN A 25 -0.14 -1.64 -0.21
CA ASN A 25 0.10 -1.89 -1.63
C ASN A 25 0.08 -0.56 -2.38
N GLY A 26 1.11 -0.29 -3.20
CA GLY A 26 1.21 0.89 -4.05
C GLY A 26 1.54 0.55 -5.49
N ARG A 27 0.80 1.13 -6.43
CA ARG A 27 1.12 1.09 -7.86
C ARG A 27 2.03 2.24 -8.23
N LEU A 28 2.93 1.97 -9.18
CA LEU A 28 3.85 2.94 -9.76
C LEU A 28 3.70 2.85 -11.28
N GLY A 29 3.06 3.82 -11.90
CA GLY A 29 2.76 3.88 -13.33
C GLY A 29 2.84 5.31 -13.87
N PRO A 30 2.51 5.50 -15.16
CA PRO A 30 2.43 6.84 -15.74
C PRO A 30 1.43 7.72 -14.96
N GLY A 31 1.85 8.91 -14.54
CA GLY A 31 1.03 9.83 -13.74
C GLY A 31 1.06 9.57 -12.23
N GLU A 32 1.71 8.51 -11.75
CA GLU A 32 1.92 8.26 -10.32
C GLU A 32 3.30 8.76 -9.85
N PRO A 33 3.45 9.17 -8.58
CA PRO A 33 4.75 9.58 -8.04
C PRO A 33 5.80 8.47 -8.13
N PRO A 34 7.10 8.83 -8.22
CA PRO A 34 8.18 7.85 -8.30
C PRO A 34 8.26 6.97 -7.04
N ALA A 35 8.90 5.80 -7.18
CA ALA A 35 9.09 4.84 -6.09
C ALA A 35 9.77 5.46 -4.87
N SER A 36 10.66 6.44 -5.13
CA SER A 36 11.35 7.21 -4.10
C SER A 36 10.41 7.84 -3.09
N THR A 37 9.20 8.26 -3.46
CA THR A 37 8.22 8.85 -2.53
C THR A 37 7.74 7.87 -1.45
N SER A 38 7.85 6.56 -1.68
CA SER A 38 7.45 5.53 -0.73
C SER A 38 8.62 4.81 -0.06
N LEU A 39 9.84 4.96 -0.60
CA LEU A 39 11.02 4.19 -0.19
C LEU A 39 12.10 5.05 0.47
N LEU A 40 12.27 6.32 0.08
CA LEU A 40 13.37 7.15 0.60
C LEU A 40 13.03 8.01 1.83
N PRO A 41 11.78 8.46 2.08
CA PRO A 41 11.50 9.28 3.24
C PRO A 41 11.80 8.52 4.53
N GLU A 42 12.35 9.20 5.54
CA GLU A 42 12.48 8.63 6.88
C GLU A 42 11.12 8.24 7.46
N THR A 43 10.09 9.03 7.15
CA THR A 43 8.71 8.81 7.60
C THR A 43 7.77 8.80 6.40
N HIS A 44 7.12 7.66 6.17
CA HIS A 44 6.13 7.47 5.12
C HIS A 44 4.73 7.46 5.73
N ILE A 45 3.91 8.46 5.39
CA ILE A 45 2.52 8.58 5.82
C ILE A 45 1.62 8.32 4.62
N ALA A 46 0.80 7.27 4.70
CA ALA A 46 -0.16 6.91 3.66
C ALA A 46 -1.59 7.08 4.19
N ILE A 47 -2.37 7.89 3.48
CA ILE A 47 -3.80 8.08 3.76
C ILE A 47 -4.57 7.16 2.81
N VAL A 48 -5.31 6.21 3.38
CA VAL A 48 -5.99 5.15 2.63
C VAL A 48 -7.48 5.19 2.95
N PRO A 49 -8.35 5.41 1.94
CA PRO A 49 -9.79 5.25 2.13
C PRO A 49 -10.13 3.86 2.68
N ALA A 50 -11.00 3.79 3.68
CA ALA A 50 -11.36 2.55 4.36
C ALA A 50 -12.02 1.54 3.40
N ASP A 51 -12.70 2.03 2.36
CA ASP A 51 -13.27 1.20 1.31
C ASP A 51 -12.21 0.52 0.42
N ARG A 52 -10.93 0.94 0.49
CA ARG A 52 -9.78 0.34 -0.21
C ARG A 52 -8.95 -0.59 0.67
N LEU A 53 -9.47 -0.96 1.84
CA LEU A 53 -8.92 -2.05 2.62
C LEU A 53 -9.39 -3.37 2.03
N VAL A 54 -8.46 -4.17 1.52
CA VAL A 54 -8.71 -5.53 1.05
C VAL A 54 -8.33 -6.55 2.11
N LYS A 55 -8.90 -7.75 2.03
CA LYS A 55 -8.70 -8.75 3.06
C LYS A 55 -7.36 -9.46 2.86
N HIS A 56 -7.11 -9.91 1.64
CA HIS A 56 -5.99 -10.78 1.29
C HIS A 56 -5.05 -10.13 0.26
N MET A 57 -3.82 -10.65 0.16
CA MET A 57 -2.80 -10.16 -0.78
C MET A 57 -3.24 -10.33 -2.25
N GLU A 58 -3.97 -11.39 -2.52
CA GLU A 58 -4.51 -11.76 -3.83
C GLU A 58 -5.53 -10.72 -4.31
N ASP A 59 -6.36 -10.20 -3.40
CA ASP A 59 -7.33 -9.14 -3.69
C ASP A 59 -6.62 -7.85 -4.19
N ALA A 60 -5.44 -7.55 -3.63
CA ALA A 60 -4.64 -6.39 -4.07
C ALA A 60 -4.07 -6.61 -5.47
N TRP A 61 -3.61 -7.83 -5.78
CA TRP A 61 -3.15 -8.20 -7.11
C TRP A 61 -4.27 -8.19 -8.16
N GLU A 62 -5.48 -8.63 -7.80
CA GLU A 62 -6.65 -8.53 -8.65
C GLU A 62 -6.97 -7.07 -8.97
N GLY A 63 -6.97 -6.19 -7.97
CA GLY A 63 -7.13 -4.75 -8.16
C GLY A 63 -6.07 -4.14 -9.07
N ALA A 64 -4.80 -4.53 -8.89
CA ALA A 64 -3.68 -4.03 -9.69
C ALA A 64 -3.78 -4.44 -11.17
N ARG A 65 -4.31 -5.64 -11.47
CA ARG A 65 -4.58 -6.14 -12.83
C ARG A 65 -5.84 -5.55 -13.45
N ALA A 66 -6.89 -5.32 -12.66
CA ALA A 66 -8.17 -4.78 -13.13
C ALA A 66 -8.13 -3.28 -13.40
N ALA A 67 -7.12 -2.58 -12.89
CA ALA A 67 -6.92 -1.16 -13.10
C ALA A 67 -6.73 -0.84 -14.60
N ALA A 68 -7.53 0.11 -15.10
CA ALA A 68 -7.45 0.55 -16.48
C ALA A 68 -6.13 1.29 -16.79
N GLY A 69 -5.62 1.11 -18.01
CA GLY A 69 -4.40 1.76 -18.50
C GLY A 69 -3.23 0.79 -18.66
N PRO A 70 -2.03 1.32 -18.99
CA PRO A 70 -0.83 0.50 -19.14
C PRO A 70 -0.44 -0.15 -17.82
N ALA A 71 0.25 -1.29 -17.91
CA ALA A 71 0.80 -1.96 -16.74
C ALA A 71 1.70 -0.99 -15.94
N PRO A 72 1.62 -1.02 -14.59
CA PRO A 72 2.50 -0.22 -13.79
C PRO A 72 3.95 -0.69 -13.98
N ARG A 73 4.91 0.24 -13.92
CA ARG A 73 6.34 -0.08 -13.94
C ARG A 73 6.78 -0.90 -12.72
N ALA A 74 6.06 -0.74 -11.60
CA ALA A 74 6.31 -1.47 -10.37
C ALA A 74 5.05 -1.51 -9.48
N VAL A 75 4.98 -2.52 -8.63
CA VAL A 75 3.99 -2.63 -7.55
C VAL A 75 4.76 -2.89 -6.26
N ASN A 76 4.61 -2.00 -5.29
CA ASN A 76 5.30 -2.08 -4.01
C ASN A 76 4.37 -2.61 -2.94
N PHE A 77 4.92 -3.45 -2.06
CA PHE A 77 4.26 -3.95 -0.86
C PHE A 77 5.10 -3.56 0.34
N ILE A 78 4.55 -2.70 1.19
CA ILE A 78 5.24 -2.13 2.36
C ILE A 78 4.53 -2.62 3.62
N SER A 79 5.11 -3.64 4.26
CA SER A 79 4.53 -4.33 5.44
C SER A 79 5.09 -3.82 6.77
N GLY A 80 5.53 -2.55 6.80
CA GLY A 80 6.12 -1.91 7.96
C GLY A 80 7.43 -1.17 7.64
N PRO A 81 8.14 -0.68 8.66
CA PRO A 81 9.46 -0.08 8.51
C PRO A 81 10.47 -1.02 7.86
N SER A 82 11.40 -0.45 7.08
CA SER A 82 12.52 -1.23 6.54
C SER A 82 13.39 -1.75 7.67
N ARG A 83 13.74 -3.04 7.62
CA ARG A 83 14.62 -3.68 8.58
C ARG A 83 15.52 -4.68 7.86
N THR A 84 16.83 -4.53 7.98
CA THR A 84 17.82 -5.45 7.42
C THR A 84 18.70 -5.98 8.54
N GLY A 85 18.83 -7.30 8.65
CA GLY A 85 19.76 -7.98 9.57
C GLY A 85 21.02 -8.52 8.87
N ASP A 86 21.16 -8.23 7.57
CA ASP A 86 22.24 -8.70 6.69
C ASP A 86 23.53 -7.86 6.79
N ILE A 87 23.61 -6.96 7.77
CA ILE A 87 24.82 -6.18 8.05
C ILE A 87 25.32 -6.61 9.42
N GLU A 88 26.39 -7.41 9.44
CA GLU A 88 27.11 -7.78 10.66
C GLU A 88 26.24 -8.46 11.74
N GLN A 89 25.11 -9.07 11.35
CA GLN A 89 24.11 -9.65 12.26
C GLN A 89 23.43 -8.62 13.20
N VAL A 90 23.56 -7.33 12.90
CA VAL A 90 22.90 -6.25 13.62
C VAL A 90 21.67 -5.82 12.84
N ILE A 91 20.55 -5.67 13.55
CA ILE A 91 19.33 -5.16 12.96
C ILE A 91 19.49 -3.66 12.71
N ILE A 92 19.55 -3.26 11.44
CA ILE A 92 19.51 -1.87 11.01
C ILE A 92 18.09 -1.55 10.51
N LEU A 93 17.50 -0.51 11.09
CA LEU A 93 16.21 0.03 10.66
C LEU A 93 16.45 1.12 9.60
N GLY A 94 15.65 1.10 8.53
CA GLY A 94 15.68 2.14 7.49
C GLY A 94 16.74 1.98 6.39
N ALA A 95 17.39 0.80 6.26
CA ALA A 95 18.48 0.62 5.30
C ALA A 95 18.08 0.79 3.82
N HIS A 96 16.90 0.31 3.43
CA HIS A 96 16.41 0.32 2.04
C HIS A 96 14.98 0.84 1.91
N GLY A 97 14.47 1.50 2.95
CA GLY A 97 13.09 1.93 3.04
C GLY A 97 12.86 2.87 4.22
N PRO A 98 11.63 3.36 4.42
CA PRO A 98 11.31 4.27 5.52
C PRO A 98 11.61 3.69 6.90
N TYR A 99 12.07 4.55 7.81
CA TYR A 99 12.28 4.23 9.23
C TYR A 99 10.95 4.14 9.99
N ARG A 100 9.94 4.93 9.57
CA ARG A 100 8.60 4.94 10.14
C ARG A 100 7.56 4.85 9.03
N VAL A 101 6.56 4.01 9.22
CA VAL A 101 5.42 3.90 8.31
C VAL A 101 4.14 4.10 9.11
N HIS A 102 3.31 5.06 8.68
CA HIS A 102 2.01 5.32 9.25
C HIS A 102 0.93 5.12 8.19
N LEU A 103 -0.03 4.25 8.48
CA LEU A 103 -1.23 4.08 7.67
C LEU A 103 -2.40 4.75 8.37
N ILE A 104 -3.03 5.73 7.71
CA ILE A 104 -4.21 6.43 8.22
C ILE A 104 -5.41 5.99 7.39
N LEU A 105 -6.30 5.22 7.99
CA LEU A 105 -7.55 4.83 7.36
C LEU A 105 -8.57 5.96 7.49
N VAL A 106 -9.17 6.36 6.37
CA VAL A 106 -10.20 7.40 6.33
C VAL A 106 -11.48 6.82 5.77
N GLY A 107 -12.56 6.85 6.55
CA GLY A 107 -13.87 6.37 6.14
C GLY A 107 -14.96 7.36 6.51
N GLU A 108 -16.13 7.18 5.90
CA GLU A 108 -17.33 7.90 6.30
C GLU A 108 -17.67 7.57 7.75
N ARG A 109 -18.19 8.56 8.48
CA ARG A 109 -18.69 8.35 9.84
C ARG A 109 -19.92 7.44 9.75
N SER A 110 -19.83 6.24 10.32
CA SER A 110 -21.01 5.42 10.59
C SER A 110 -21.90 6.19 11.57
N VAL A 111 -23.02 6.73 11.08
CA VAL A 111 -24.05 7.39 11.89
C VAL A 111 -25.05 6.37 12.38
#